data_AF-A0A8T1E7K6-F1
#
_entry.id   AF-A0A8T1E7K6-F1
#
_cell.length_a   1.000
_cell.length_b   1.000
_cell.length_c   1.000
_cell.angle_alpha   90.00
_cell.angle_beta   90.00
_cell.angle_gamma   90.00
#
_symmetry.space_group_name_H-M   'P 1'
#
loop_
_entity.id
_entity.type
_entity.pdbx_description
1 polymer ?
#
loop_
_entity_poly.entity_id
_entity_poly.type
_entity_poly.pdbx_seq_one_letter_code
_entity_poly.pdbx_strand_id
1 'polypeptide(L)'
;MIIAIAKYFGWPLDQLDVVTAFLYGIMKELVFCAVPEGVDLDGDFDCLELMNAIYGLKQASRVWNETFDEFVCSIGFQVSAFDPCLYIKVVDGHCVLVLVYVDDVLITGSSPELISRTKTDLKTRFEMTDSDKCAFVLGIELVDGPDGSVTMCQRR
;
A
#
# COMPACT_ATOMS: atom_id res chain seq x y z
N MET A 1 -9.13 -12.80 1.36
CA MET A 1 -8.20 -13.94 1.52
C MET A 1 -7.22 -13.72 2.68
N ILE A 2 -6.44 -12.64 2.68
CA ILE A 2 -5.44 -12.37 3.72
C ILE A 2 -6.01 -12.36 5.15
N ILE A 3 -7.19 -11.76 5.35
CA ILE A 3 -7.89 -11.74 6.66
C ILE A 3 -8.19 -13.16 7.14
N ALA A 4 -8.67 -14.04 6.25
CA ALA A 4 -8.99 -15.41 6.60
C ALA A 4 -7.74 -16.23 6.95
N ILE A 5 -6.63 -16.04 6.22
CA ILE A 5 -5.33 -16.66 6.54
C ILE A 5 -4.84 -16.20 7.91
N ALA A 6 -4.84 -14.89 8.15
CA ALA A 6 -4.40 -14.32 9.42
C ALA A 6 -5.22 -14.90 10.59
N LYS A 7 -6.54 -15.01 10.44
CA LYS A 7 -7.41 -15.57 11.47
C LYS A 7 -7.22 -17.06 11.68
N TYR A 8 -7.11 -17.84 10.60
CA TYR A 8 -6.92 -19.28 10.67
C TYR A 8 -5.64 -19.65 11.43
N PHE A 9 -4.55 -18.92 11.19
CA PHE A 9 -3.27 -19.17 11.87
C PHE A 9 -3.06 -18.36 13.14
N GLY A 10 -4.01 -17.51 13.53
CA GLY A 10 -3.88 -16.62 14.70
C GLY A 10 -2.77 -15.57 14.55
N TRP A 11 -2.47 -15.15 13.32
CA TRP A 11 -1.47 -14.13 13.03
C TRP A 11 -2.02 -12.72 13.24
N PRO A 12 -1.16 -11.75 13.62
CA PRO A 12 -1.56 -10.35 13.63
C PRO A 12 -1.90 -9.86 12.22
N LEU A 13 -2.79 -8.88 12.13
CA LEU A 13 -3.16 -8.20 10.89
C LEU A 13 -3.03 -6.69 11.13
N ASP A 14 -2.00 -6.14 10.52
CA ASP A 14 -1.60 -4.75 10.70
C ASP A 14 -1.90 -3.98 9.41
N GLN A 15 -2.13 -2.67 9.52
CA GLN A 15 -2.39 -1.81 8.38
C GLN A 15 -1.48 -0.60 8.40
N LEU A 16 -0.87 -0.34 7.25
CA LEU A 16 -0.18 0.90 6.95
C LEU A 16 -0.97 1.65 5.88
N ASP A 17 -0.83 2.96 5.88
CA ASP A 17 -1.35 3.83 4.82
C ASP A 17 -0.21 4.68 4.26
N VAL A 18 -0.05 4.68 2.94
CA VAL A 18 1.00 5.43 2.25
C VAL A 18 0.59 6.88 2.04
N VAL A 19 1.34 7.79 2.65
CA VAL A 19 1.10 9.22 2.50
C VAL A 19 1.43 9.62 1.07
N THR A 20 0.43 10.12 0.34
CA THR A 20 0.56 10.59 -1.05
C THR A 20 1.06 9.53 -2.05
N ALA A 21 0.54 8.30 -1.98
CA ALA A 21 0.95 7.15 -2.80
C ALA A 21 1.33 7.48 -4.26
N PHE A 22 0.49 8.21 -5.00
CA PHE A 22 0.75 8.50 -6.42
C PHE A 22 1.99 9.38 -6.66
N LEU A 23 2.36 10.26 -5.72
CA LEU A 23 3.53 11.13 -5.88
C LEU A 23 4.85 10.35 -5.89
N TYR A 24 4.87 9.10 -5.45
CA TYR A 24 6.06 8.24 -5.59
C TYR A 24 6.26 7.74 -7.02
N GLY A 25 5.22 7.76 -7.84
CA GLY A 25 5.26 7.30 -9.22
C GLY A 25 5.84 8.35 -10.17
N ILE A 26 6.93 8.01 -10.86
CA ILE A 26 7.54 8.88 -11.86
C ILE A 26 6.78 8.76 -13.18
N MET A 27 6.37 9.90 -13.73
CA MET A 27 5.68 9.98 -15.02
C MET A 27 6.61 9.56 -16.16
N LYS A 28 6.16 8.61 -16.98
CA LYS A 28 6.86 8.17 -18.20
C LYS A 28 6.34 8.91 -19.42
N GLU A 29 5.07 9.27 -19.42
CA GLU A 29 4.45 10.07 -20.47
C GLU A 29 4.54 11.56 -20.18
N LEU A 30 4.66 12.35 -21.25
CA LEU A 30 4.60 13.81 -21.17
C LEU A 30 3.15 14.24 -20.94
N VAL A 31 2.87 14.73 -19.72
CA VAL A 31 1.55 15.24 -19.34
C VAL A 31 1.72 16.62 -18.73
N PHE A 32 0.92 17.56 -19.18
CA PHE A 32 0.89 18.92 -18.66
C PHE A 32 -0.41 19.17 -17.89
N CYS A 33 -0.32 20.00 -16.84
CA CYS A 33 -1.48 20.59 -16.18
C CYS A 33 -1.49 22.11 -16.37
N ALA A 34 -2.68 22.71 -16.33
CA ALA A 34 -2.79 24.15 -16.23
C ALA A 34 -2.13 24.62 -14.93
N VAL A 35 -1.57 25.83 -14.95
CA VAL A 35 -1.01 26.44 -13.74
C VAL A 35 -2.11 26.55 -12.68
N PRO A 36 -1.95 25.96 -11.49
CA PRO A 36 -2.95 26.05 -10.44
C PRO A 36 -3.18 27.49 -10.00
N GLU A 37 -4.41 27.81 -9.63
CA GLU A 37 -4.75 29.14 -9.10
C GLU A 37 -3.93 29.43 -7.84
N GLY A 38 -3.35 30.63 -7.77
CA GLY A 38 -2.51 31.07 -6.64
C GLY A 38 -1.03 30.64 -6.71
N VAL A 39 -0.59 30.05 -7.82
CA VAL A 39 0.84 29.79 -8.08
C VAL A 39 1.41 30.93 -8.93
N ASP A 40 2.27 31.74 -8.32
CA ASP A 40 3.07 32.74 -9.04
C ASP A 40 4.31 32.07 -9.64
N LEU A 41 4.45 32.14 -10.97
CA LEU A 41 5.59 31.62 -11.69
C LEU A 41 6.50 32.76 -12.16
N ASP A 42 7.81 32.54 -12.12
CA ASP A 42 8.80 33.44 -12.71
C ASP A 42 8.81 33.27 -14.25
N GLY A 43 7.74 33.74 -14.90
CA GLY A 43 7.58 33.70 -16.36
C GLY A 43 6.13 33.61 -16.80
N ASP A 44 5.92 33.79 -18.11
CA ASP A 44 4.61 33.69 -18.75
C ASP A 44 4.41 32.25 -19.24
N PHE A 45 3.95 31.38 -18.34
CA PHE A 45 3.70 29.96 -18.61
C PHE A 45 2.21 29.64 -18.50
N ASP A 46 1.65 29.00 -19.53
CA ASP A 46 0.26 28.55 -19.52
C ASP A 46 0.06 27.18 -18.85
N CYS A 47 1.14 26.40 -18.69
CA CYS A 47 1.09 25.03 -18.15
C CYS A 47 2.39 24.59 -17.50
N LEU A 48 2.31 23.51 -16.70
CA LEU A 48 3.42 22.85 -16.03
C LEU A 48 3.50 21.37 -16.44
N GLU A 49 4.71 20.85 -16.62
CA GLU A 49 4.92 19.42 -16.84
C GLU A 49 4.81 18.65 -15.51
N LEU A 50 4.09 17.54 -15.51
CA LEU A 50 3.97 16.65 -14.37
C LEU A 50 5.10 15.63 -14.39
N MET A 51 6.08 15.81 -13.50
CA MET A 51 7.18 14.85 -13.29
C MET A 51 6.75 13.60 -12.53
N ASN A 52 5.74 13.74 -11.66
CA ASN A 52 5.23 12.68 -10.80
C ASN A 52 3.72 12.54 -10.99
N ALA A 53 3.21 11.34 -10.75
CA ALA A 53 1.79 11.08 -10.89
C ALA A 53 0.99 11.74 -9.77
N ILE A 54 -0.16 12.31 -10.12
CA ILE A 54 -1.11 12.92 -9.18
C ILE A 54 -2.48 12.26 -9.28
N TYR A 55 -3.33 12.50 -8.29
CA TYR A 55 -4.72 12.05 -8.30
C TYR A 55 -5.46 12.57 -9.54
N GLY A 56 -6.32 11.73 -10.12
CA GLY A 56 -7.11 12.06 -11.31
C GLY A 56 -6.44 11.70 -12.65
N LEU A 57 -5.13 11.39 -12.65
CA LEU A 57 -4.49 10.86 -13.85
C LEU A 57 -4.84 9.39 -14.06
N LYS A 58 -5.23 9.03 -15.30
CA LYS A 58 -5.57 7.65 -15.68
C LYS A 58 -4.42 6.64 -15.45
N GLN A 59 -3.17 7.10 -15.52
CA GLN A 59 -1.97 6.29 -15.33
C GLN A 59 -1.46 6.26 -13.88
N ALA A 60 -1.97 7.11 -12.98
CA ALA A 60 -1.40 7.25 -11.63
C ALA A 60 -1.35 5.93 -10.87
N SER A 61 -2.46 5.19 -10.85
CA SER A 61 -2.55 3.90 -10.17
C SER A 61 -1.57 2.86 -10.72
N ARG A 62 -1.35 2.87 -12.04
CA ARG A 62 -0.41 1.95 -12.70
C ARG A 62 1.03 2.28 -12.32
N VAL A 63 1.43 3.55 -12.46
CA VAL A 63 2.80 3.98 -12.14
C VAL A 63 3.11 3.74 -10.67
N TRP A 64 2.15 3.99 -9.77
CA TRP A 64 2.27 3.66 -8.36
C TRP A 64 2.45 2.16 -8.13
N ASN A 65 1.61 1.31 -8.73
CA ASN A 65 1.72 -0.13 -8.58
C ASN A 65 3.07 -0.67 -9.10
N GLU A 66 3.55 -0.19 -10.26
CA GLU A 66 4.89 -0.51 -10.77
C GLU A 66 5.99 -0.08 -9.78
N THR A 67 5.88 1.13 -9.22
CA THR A 67 6.86 1.65 -8.22
C THR A 67 6.89 0.82 -6.94
N PHE A 68 5.72 0.42 -6.45
CA PHE A 68 5.59 -0.39 -5.24
C PHE A 68 6.09 -1.81 -5.48
N ASP A 69 5.71 -2.45 -6.59
CA ASP A 69 6.16 -3.78 -6.99
C ASP A 69 7.69 -3.86 -7.11
N GLU A 70 8.30 -2.92 -7.83
CA GLU A 70 9.75 -2.86 -8.02
C GLU A 70 10.47 -2.79 -6.67
N PHE A 71 10.00 -1.93 -5.74
CA PHE A 71 10.60 -1.81 -4.42
C PHE A 71 10.40 -3.07 -3.58
N VAL A 72 9.17 -3.58 -3.47
CA VAL A 72 8.84 -4.71 -2.60
C VAL A 72 9.55 -5.99 -3.09
N CYS A 73 9.63 -6.20 -4.41
CA CYS A 73 10.43 -7.28 -4.99
C CYS A 73 11.92 -7.10 -4.72
N SER A 74 12.46 -5.86 -4.74
CA SER A 74 13.87 -5.59 -4.46
C SER A 74 14.29 -5.98 -3.03
N ILE A 75 13.37 -5.90 -2.06
CA ILE A 75 13.61 -6.34 -0.67
C ILE A 75 13.27 -7.83 -0.44
N GLY A 76 13.13 -8.60 -1.53
CA GLY A 76 13.09 -10.07 -1.50
C GLY A 76 11.70 -10.68 -1.34
N PHE A 77 10.63 -9.93 -1.60
CA PHE A 77 9.30 -10.50 -1.76
C PHE A 77 9.09 -11.04 -3.18
N GLN A 78 8.10 -11.92 -3.32
CA GLN A 78 7.60 -12.39 -4.60
C GLN A 78 6.11 -12.12 -4.70
N VAL A 79 5.66 -11.62 -5.85
CA VAL A 79 4.23 -11.52 -6.17
C VAL A 79 3.59 -12.92 -6.18
N SER A 80 2.40 -13.00 -5.60
CA SER A 80 1.55 -14.19 -5.64
C SER A 80 1.07 -14.46 -7.07
N ALA A 81 1.12 -15.72 -7.47
CA ALA A 81 0.59 -16.16 -8.77
C ALA A 81 -0.94 -16.03 -8.89
N PHE A 82 -1.65 -15.87 -7.76
CA PHE A 82 -3.11 -15.83 -7.71
C PHE A 82 -3.69 -14.43 -7.49
N ASP A 83 -2.88 -13.51 -6.95
CA ASP A 83 -3.30 -12.16 -6.61
C ASP A 83 -2.11 -11.19 -6.83
N PRO A 84 -2.12 -10.38 -7.91
CA PRO A 84 -1.05 -9.45 -8.24
C PRO A 84 -0.80 -8.36 -7.19
N CYS A 85 -1.73 -8.16 -6.25
CA CYS A 85 -1.59 -7.21 -5.16
C CYS A 85 -0.99 -7.85 -3.89
N LEU A 86 -0.80 -9.17 -3.88
CA LEU A 86 -0.29 -9.91 -2.74
C LEU A 86 1.16 -10.31 -2.95
N TYR A 87 2.01 -9.96 -2.00
CA TYR A 87 3.42 -10.25 -1.96
C TYR A 87 3.71 -11.21 -0.80
N ILE A 88 4.58 -12.18 -1.04
CA ILE A 88 4.94 -13.22 -0.07
C ILE A 88 6.46 -13.25 0.06
N LYS A 89 6.96 -13.30 1.30
CA LYS A 89 8.37 -13.53 1.59
C LYS A 89 8.49 -14.60 2.67
N VAL A 90 9.40 -15.55 2.46
CA VAL A 90 9.71 -16.63 3.39
C VAL A 90 11.17 -16.50 3.83
N VAL A 91 11.41 -16.49 5.14
CA VAL A 91 12.74 -16.39 5.75
C VAL A 91 12.79 -17.39 6.90
N ASP A 92 13.77 -18.29 6.89
CA ASP A 92 14.02 -19.27 7.95
C ASP A 92 12.77 -20.07 8.39
N GLY A 93 11.90 -20.41 7.43
CA GLY A 93 10.66 -21.16 7.67
C GLY A 93 9.47 -20.32 8.15
N HIS A 94 9.65 -19.01 8.35
CA HIS A 94 8.58 -18.07 8.64
C HIS A 94 8.16 -17.30 7.38
N CYS A 95 6.89 -16.92 7.28
CA CYS A 95 6.38 -16.12 6.17
C CYS A 95 5.80 -14.78 6.62
N VAL A 96 5.92 -13.78 5.75
CA VAL A 96 5.22 -12.50 5.82
C VAL A 96 4.51 -12.25 4.50
N LEU A 97 3.27 -11.79 4.59
CA LEU A 97 2.38 -11.47 3.49
C LEU A 97 2.10 -9.97 3.54
N VAL A 98 2.24 -9.31 2.39
CA VAL A 98 1.92 -7.89 2.22
C VAL A 98 0.89 -7.78 1.11
N LEU A 99 -0.29 -7.24 1.38
CA LEU A 99 -1.30 -6.94 0.39
C LEU A 99 -1.39 -5.42 0.21
N VAL A 100 -1.25 -4.93 -1.02
CA VAL A 100 -1.40 -3.51 -1.34
C VAL A 100 -2.72 -3.24 -2.07
N TYR A 101 -3.44 -2.22 -1.65
CA TYR A 101 -4.59 -1.68 -2.36
C TYR A 101 -4.46 -0.16 -2.40
N VAL A 102 -3.95 0.36 -3.53
CA VAL A 102 -3.65 1.80 -3.67
C VAL A 102 -2.75 2.25 -2.51
N ASP A 103 -3.24 3.10 -1.62
CA ASP A 103 -2.57 3.66 -0.44
C ASP A 103 -2.61 2.73 0.78
N ASP A 104 -3.59 1.85 0.88
CA ASP A 104 -3.70 0.88 1.98
C ASP A 104 -2.74 -0.31 1.78
N VAL A 105 -1.99 -0.66 2.83
CA VAL A 105 -1.10 -1.82 2.86
C VAL A 105 -1.42 -2.67 4.09
N LEU A 106 -1.88 -3.90 3.87
CA LEU A 106 -2.10 -4.89 4.93
C LEU A 106 -0.90 -5.82 5.06
N ILE A 107 -0.49 -6.08 6.30
CA ILE A 107 0.64 -6.95 6.61
C ILE A 107 0.23 -8.00 7.63
N THR A 108 0.54 -9.26 7.35
CA THR A 108 0.35 -10.39 8.29
C THR A 108 1.48 -11.41 8.11
N GLY A 109 1.65 -12.32 9.05
CA GLY A 109 2.69 -13.32 8.97
C GLY A 109 2.91 -14.11 10.24
N SER A 110 3.75 -15.12 10.15
CA SER A 110 4.03 -16.06 11.23
C SER A 110 5.08 -15.58 12.25
N SER A 111 5.73 -14.43 12.01
CA SER A 111 6.75 -13.86 12.91
C SER A 111 6.51 -12.35 13.07
N PRO A 112 6.24 -11.88 14.30
CA PRO A 112 6.15 -10.46 14.61
C PRO A 112 7.41 -9.68 14.24
N GLU A 113 8.59 -10.30 14.38
CA GLU A 113 9.87 -9.69 14.03
C GLU A 113 9.99 -9.45 12.53
N LEU A 114 9.57 -10.42 11.70
CA LEU A 114 9.54 -10.24 10.25
C LEU A 114 8.52 -9.19 9.81
N ILE A 115 7.37 -9.11 10.47
CA ILE A 115 6.37 -8.06 10.22
C ILE A 115 6.96 -6.69 10.55
N SER A 116 7.54 -6.52 11.75
CA SER A 116 8.16 -5.27 12.18
C SER A 116 9.28 -4.83 11.23
N ARG A 117 10.15 -5.76 10.83
CA ARG A 117 11.20 -5.49 9.83
C ARG A 117 10.61 -5.08 8.48
N THR A 118 9.56 -5.75 8.01
CA THR A 118 8.89 -5.41 6.76
C THR A 118 8.31 -3.99 6.81
N LYS A 119 7.67 -3.61 7.93
CA LYS A 119 7.19 -2.24 8.15
C LYS A 119 8.34 -1.23 8.10
N THR A 120 9.46 -1.53 8.76
CA THR A 120 10.66 -0.67 8.71
C THR A 120 11.19 -0.53 7.29
N ASP A 121 11.35 -1.64 6.56
CA ASP A 121 11.85 -1.66 5.19
C ASP A 121 10.94 -0.81 4.29
N LEU A 122 9.61 -0.97 4.35
CA LEU A 122 8.65 -0.14 3.60
C LEU A 122 8.79 1.35 3.94
N LYS A 123 8.92 1.69 5.23
CA LYS A 123 9.09 3.07 5.70
C LYS A 123 10.42 3.71 5.28
N THR A 124 11.40 2.93 4.80
CA THR A 124 12.64 3.51 4.23
C THR A 124 12.40 4.17 2.87
N ARG A 125 11.37 3.74 2.14
CA ARG A 125 11.07 4.21 0.78
C ARG A 125 9.83 5.08 0.70
N PHE A 126 8.85 4.80 1.55
CA PHE A 126 7.55 5.43 1.53
C PHE A 126 7.23 6.00 2.90
N GLU A 127 6.83 7.27 2.95
CA GLU A 127 6.19 7.84 4.14
C GLU A 127 4.86 7.12 4.38
N MET A 128 4.69 6.58 5.58
CA MET A 128 3.53 5.74 5.93
C MET A 128 3.05 6.03 7.34
N THR A 129 1.73 6.06 7.51
CA THR A 129 1.10 5.99 8.84
C THR A 129 0.91 4.51 9.22
N ASP A 130 0.96 4.21 10.53
CA ASP A 130 0.93 2.84 11.04
C ASP A 130 -0.19 2.68 12.05
N SER A 131 -1.14 1.80 11.75
CA SER A 131 -2.19 1.39 12.65
C SER A 131 -1.89 -0.04 13.09
N ASP A 132 -1.44 -0.21 14.33
CA ASP A 132 -1.01 -1.51 14.88
C ASP A 132 -2.03 -2.62 14.60
N LYS A 133 -3.30 -2.40 14.96
CA LYS A 133 -4.40 -3.34 14.68
C LYS A 133 -5.27 -2.81 13.55
N CYS A 134 -5.38 -3.60 12.49
CA CYS A 134 -6.33 -3.31 11.41
C CYS A 134 -7.78 -3.49 11.91
N ALA A 135 -8.44 -2.37 12.18
CA ALA A 135 -9.87 -2.32 12.52
C ALA A 135 -10.75 -2.10 11.29
N PHE A 136 -10.20 -1.53 10.22
CA PHE A 136 -10.91 -1.23 8.98
C PHE A 136 -10.08 -1.65 7.78
N VAL A 137 -10.68 -2.32 6.81
CA VAL A 137 -10.05 -2.62 5.51
C VAL A 137 -10.94 -2.05 4.42
N LEU A 138 -10.43 -1.09 3.64
CA LEU A 138 -11.19 -0.51 2.51
C LEU A 138 -12.56 0.05 2.92
N GLY A 139 -12.63 0.69 4.10
CA GLY A 139 -13.89 1.20 4.67
C GLY A 139 -14.83 0.13 5.23
N ILE A 140 -14.38 -1.11 5.38
CA ILE A 140 -15.12 -2.21 6.02
C ILE A 140 -14.55 -2.44 7.42
N GLU A 141 -15.39 -2.27 8.44
CA GLU A 141 -15.06 -2.58 9.83
C GLU A 141 -14.90 -4.09 10.02
N LEU A 142 -13.82 -4.50 10.67
CA LEU A 142 -13.56 -5.87 11.09
C LEU A 142 -13.89 -6.03 12.58
N VAL A 143 -14.92 -6.81 12.89
CA VAL A 143 -15.33 -7.11 14.26
C VAL A 143 -15.04 -8.56 14.60
N ASP A 144 -14.11 -8.76 15.53
CA ASP A 144 -13.73 -10.08 16.03
C ASP A 144 -14.80 -10.67 16.96
N GLY A 145 -15.27 -11.88 16.66
CA GLY A 145 -16.18 -12.66 17.49
C GLY A 145 -15.43 -13.50 18.54
N PRO A 146 -16.07 -13.82 19.67
CA PRO A 146 -15.46 -14.62 20.74
C PRO A 146 -15.21 -16.10 20.34
N ASP A 147 -15.84 -16.56 19.27
CA ASP A 147 -15.71 -17.89 18.67
C ASP A 147 -14.64 -17.96 17.56
N GLY A 148 -13.88 -16.88 17.37
CA GLY A 148 -12.88 -16.77 16.30
C GLY A 148 -13.47 -16.38 14.94
N SER A 149 -14.79 -16.12 14.86
CA SER A 149 -15.39 -15.53 13.67
C SER A 149 -14.94 -14.07 13.47
N VAL A 150 -15.01 -13.60 12.21
CA VAL A 150 -14.85 -12.19 11.89
C VAL A 150 -16.09 -11.72 11.16
N THR A 151 -16.74 -10.71 11.71
CA THR A 151 -17.83 -10.01 11.05
C THR A 151 -17.27 -8.81 10.30
N MET A 152 -17.59 -8.73 9.00
CA MET A 152 -17.26 -7.59 8.15
C MET A 152 -18.49 -6.70 8.02
N CYS A 153 -18.41 -5.45 8.45
CA CYS A 153 -19.55 -4.52 8.43
C CYS A 153 -19.17 -3.21 7.73
N GLN A 154 -20.04 -2.74 6.83
CA GLN A 154 -19.93 -1.40 6.26
C GLN A 154 -21.03 -0.53 6.88
N ARG A 155 -20.65 0.29 7.87
CA ARG A 155 -21.58 1.27 8.46
C ARG A 155 -21.49 2.55 7.64
N ARG A 156 -22.63 2.99 7.10
CA ARG A 156 -22.79 4.30 6.44
C ARG A 156 -22.91 5.42 7.46
#